data_AF-U5S3G2-F1
#
_entry.id   AF-U5S3G2-F1
#
_cell.length_a   1.000
_cell.length_b   1.000
_cell.length_c   1.000
_cell.angle_alpha   90.00
_cell.angle_beta   90.00
_cell.angle_gamma   90.00
#
_symmetry.space_group_name_H-M   'P 1'
#
loop_
_entity.id
_entity.type
_entity.pdbx_description
1 polymer ?
#
loop_
_entity_poly.entity_id
_entity_poly.type
_entity_poly.pdbx_seq_one_letter_code
_entity_poly.pdbx_strand_id
1 'polypeptide(L)'
;HGDPTTPIDWKMIERRPYIFARMDPTLPVYDMFKHLGVPITRWLDWEEKKAEDEILFAKARSEFPGWEPGLDGYGDIRTTALTHAAGFLSFGNFPARMNLGGNMVNVVDAIRGAGGYLGNIDSYAGPKMVQTPEEMGGTKYQGTPEENLRTLRAGIRYFGGEDVGALELDDNLRKLVFSTDLYSKNIEFSDVEECIETPTQVTIPNKCKYIFLWTMRQPYELSRRQSGRFEGAATDTSYERAFNIKAHFQDFARGLGYQMIGAGSSAMTPAGAWATLGGLGELTRASYISHPLYGITVRVTWAFLTDMPLPPSRPIDFGNRKFCETCGICAEACPFGAINP
;
A
#
# COMPACT_ATOMS: atom_id res chain seq x y z
N HIS A 1 18.80 -3.16 16.52
CA HIS A 1 18.71 -4.34 15.64
C HIS A 1 18.83 -5.59 16.49
N GLY A 2 17.76 -6.36 16.62
CA GLY A 2 17.70 -7.58 17.44
C GLY A 2 16.62 -8.52 16.95
N ASP A 3 16.41 -9.62 17.67
CA ASP A 3 15.24 -10.48 17.46
C ASP A 3 13.94 -9.73 17.78
N PRO A 4 12.78 -10.16 17.26
CA PRO A 4 11.49 -9.59 17.65
C PRO A 4 11.35 -9.54 19.17
N THR A 5 10.98 -8.38 19.71
CA THR A 5 10.77 -8.19 21.16
C THR A 5 9.56 -8.97 21.68
N THR A 6 8.68 -9.38 20.78
CA THR A 6 7.52 -10.23 21.05
C THR A 6 7.70 -11.55 20.31
N PRO A 7 7.70 -12.70 21.01
CA PRO A 7 7.73 -14.01 20.36
C PRO A 7 6.58 -14.17 19.36
N ILE A 8 6.87 -14.72 18.19
CA ILE A 8 5.88 -14.98 17.15
C ILE A 8 5.56 -16.47 17.15
N ASP A 9 4.31 -16.82 17.41
CA ASP A 9 3.84 -18.19 17.22
C ASP A 9 3.51 -18.43 15.75
N TRP A 10 4.54 -18.83 14.98
CA TRP A 10 4.42 -19.14 13.56
C TRP A 10 3.51 -20.34 13.25
N LYS A 11 3.08 -21.12 14.26
CA LYS A 11 2.11 -22.21 14.07
C LYS A 11 0.67 -21.70 14.00
N MET A 12 0.39 -20.52 14.56
CA MET A 12 -0.93 -19.87 14.49
C MET A 12 -1.12 -19.07 13.19
N ILE A 13 -0.06 -18.86 12.42
CA ILE A 13 -0.09 -18.06 11.20
C ILE A 13 -0.21 -19.01 10.00
N GLU A 14 -1.30 -18.84 9.26
CA GLU A 14 -1.53 -19.52 8.00
C GLU A 14 -1.75 -18.51 6.89
N ARG A 15 -1.38 -18.91 5.68
CA ARG A 15 -1.66 -18.16 4.46
C ARG A 15 -3.18 -18.09 4.28
N ARG A 16 -3.72 -16.87 4.17
CA ARG A 16 -5.16 -16.60 4.12
C ARG A 16 -5.51 -15.66 2.95
N PRO A 17 -6.77 -15.60 2.49
CA PRO A 17 -7.15 -14.58 1.52
C PRO A 17 -7.07 -13.17 2.14
N TYR A 18 -6.89 -12.16 1.29
CA TYR A 18 -7.16 -10.78 1.67
C TYR A 18 -8.65 -10.67 2.04
N ILE A 19 -8.96 -10.00 3.16
CA ILE A 19 -10.33 -9.78 3.61
C ILE A 19 -10.46 -8.32 4.00
N PHE A 20 -11.42 -7.63 3.39
CA PHE A 20 -11.79 -6.28 3.81
C PHE A 20 -12.63 -6.37 5.08
N ALA A 21 -12.21 -5.64 6.13
CA ALA A 21 -12.96 -5.60 7.37
C ALA A 21 -14.34 -4.94 7.21
N ARG A 22 -14.45 -3.95 6.33
CA ARG A 22 -15.67 -3.20 6.03
C ARG A 22 -15.65 -2.65 4.62
N MET A 23 -16.83 -2.43 4.04
CA MET A 23 -17.02 -1.76 2.76
C MET A 23 -18.22 -0.83 2.85
N ASP A 24 -18.03 0.45 2.50
CA ASP A 24 -19.06 1.48 2.61
C ASP A 24 -19.61 1.89 1.23
N PRO A 25 -20.91 2.23 1.12
CA PRO A 25 -21.61 2.40 -0.15
C PRO A 25 -21.19 3.65 -0.93
N THR A 26 -20.32 4.50 -0.38
CA THR A 26 -19.82 5.69 -1.09
C THR A 26 -18.61 5.38 -1.97
N LEU A 27 -17.94 4.24 -1.75
CA LEU A 27 -16.77 3.87 -2.53
C LEU A 27 -17.19 3.42 -3.95
N PRO A 28 -16.51 3.91 -5.01
CA PRO A 28 -16.85 3.56 -6.40
C PRO A 28 -16.80 2.06 -6.72
N VAL A 29 -16.10 1.28 -5.89
CA VAL A 29 -15.92 -0.16 -6.04
C VAL A 29 -16.98 -1.00 -5.32
N TYR A 30 -17.89 -0.39 -4.55
CA TYR A 30 -18.83 -1.10 -3.68
C TYR A 30 -19.66 -2.15 -4.42
N ASP A 31 -20.38 -1.75 -5.48
CA ASP A 31 -21.23 -2.67 -6.26
C ASP A 31 -20.42 -3.67 -7.07
N MET A 32 -19.28 -3.22 -7.61
CA MET A 32 -18.35 -4.10 -8.33
C MET A 32 -17.86 -5.23 -7.43
N PHE A 33 -17.46 -4.91 -6.19
CA PHE A 33 -16.97 -5.89 -5.23
C PHE A 33 -18.07 -6.83 -4.74
N LYS A 34 -19.33 -6.34 -4.61
CA LYS A 34 -20.48 -7.23 -4.36
C LYS A 34 -20.67 -8.23 -5.49
N HIS A 35 -20.63 -7.76 -6.73
CA HIS A 35 -20.82 -8.61 -7.90
C HIS A 35 -19.71 -9.64 -8.07
N LEU A 36 -18.46 -9.24 -7.81
CA LEU A 36 -17.28 -10.12 -7.86
C LEU A 36 -17.17 -11.08 -6.67
N GLY A 37 -18.04 -10.95 -5.65
CA GLY A 37 -17.99 -11.79 -4.45
C GLY A 37 -16.71 -11.59 -3.63
N VAL A 38 -16.16 -10.37 -3.62
CA VAL A 38 -14.93 -10.06 -2.86
C VAL A 38 -15.19 -10.29 -1.36
N PRO A 39 -14.29 -10.99 -0.65
CA PRO A 39 -14.46 -11.29 0.77
C PRO A 39 -14.42 -10.01 1.62
N ILE A 40 -15.59 -9.61 2.11
CA ILE A 40 -15.81 -8.44 2.96
C ILE A 40 -16.58 -8.88 4.22
N THR A 41 -16.06 -8.55 5.40
CA THR A 41 -16.66 -8.95 6.68
C THR A 41 -17.95 -8.18 6.99
N ARG A 42 -18.03 -6.89 6.62
CA ARG A 42 -19.20 -6.05 6.84
C ARG A 42 -19.48 -5.14 5.65
N TRP A 43 -20.68 -5.26 5.10
CA TRP A 43 -21.22 -4.31 4.13
C TRP A 43 -22.08 -3.31 4.87
N LEU A 44 -21.73 -2.02 4.77
CA LEU A 44 -22.59 -0.97 5.30
C LEU A 44 -23.70 -0.66 4.31
N ASP A 45 -24.90 -0.41 4.80
CA ASP A 45 -25.95 0.26 4.02
C ASP A 45 -25.85 1.80 4.13
N TRP A 46 -26.72 2.50 3.40
CA TRP A 46 -26.72 3.97 3.36
C TRP A 46 -27.14 4.62 4.69
N GLU A 47 -28.01 3.98 5.47
CA GLU A 47 -28.45 4.49 6.77
C GLU A 47 -27.33 4.35 7.80
N GLU A 48 -26.68 3.18 7.85
CA GLU A 48 -25.50 2.93 8.67
C GLU A 48 -24.38 3.92 8.33
N LYS A 49 -24.10 4.12 7.04
CA LYS A 49 -23.07 5.06 6.60
C LYS A 49 -23.41 6.50 6.99
N LYS A 50 -24.66 6.92 6.87
CA LYS A 50 -25.10 8.25 7.31
C LYS A 50 -24.92 8.44 8.82
N ALA A 51 -25.24 7.43 9.62
CA ALA A 51 -25.02 7.46 11.06
C ALA A 51 -23.52 7.58 11.41
N GLU A 52 -22.65 6.87 10.69
CA GLU A 52 -21.19 7.02 10.84
C GLU A 52 -20.68 8.41 10.43
N ASP A 53 -21.23 8.99 9.36
CA ASP A 53 -20.88 10.34 8.91
C ASP A 53 -21.19 11.39 9.97
N GLU A 54 -22.34 11.30 10.63
CA GLU A 54 -22.73 12.22 11.71
C GLU A 54 -21.79 12.15 12.92
N ILE A 55 -21.28 10.96 13.26
CA ILE A 55 -20.27 10.80 14.32
C ILE A 55 -18.99 11.56 13.95
N LEU A 56 -18.52 11.41 12.71
CA LEU A 56 -17.32 12.11 12.21
C LEU A 56 -17.52 13.62 12.13
N PHE A 57 -18.70 14.06 11.68
CA PHE A 57 -19.04 15.48 11.62
C PHE A 57 -19.15 16.11 13.00
N ALA A 58 -19.75 15.44 13.98
CA ALA A 58 -19.80 15.90 15.36
C ALA A 58 -18.39 16.04 15.94
N LYS A 59 -17.52 15.04 15.71
CA LYS A 59 -16.10 15.09 16.10
C LYS A 59 -15.38 16.27 15.46
N ALA A 60 -15.50 16.44 14.14
CA ALA A 60 -14.86 17.54 13.41
C ALA A 60 -15.32 18.92 13.91
N ARG A 61 -16.64 19.13 14.12
CA ARG A 61 -17.16 20.38 14.69
C ARG A 61 -16.64 20.65 16.10
N SER A 62 -16.42 19.61 16.90
CA SER A 62 -15.89 19.75 18.26
C SER A 62 -14.41 20.15 18.30
N GLU A 63 -13.61 19.66 17.35
CA GLU A 63 -12.16 19.93 17.31
C GLU A 63 -11.82 21.20 16.55
N PHE A 64 -12.62 21.54 15.54
CA PHE A 64 -12.36 22.64 14.62
C PHE A 64 -13.56 23.61 14.61
N PRO A 65 -13.57 24.63 15.50
CA PRO A 65 -14.62 25.64 15.51
C PRO A 65 -14.78 26.32 14.15
N GLY A 66 -16.02 26.39 13.65
CA GLY A 66 -16.32 26.93 12.32
C GLY A 66 -16.09 25.94 11.16
N TRP A 67 -15.78 24.68 11.46
CA TRP A 67 -15.75 23.63 10.44
C TRP A 67 -17.16 23.33 9.91
N GLU A 68 -17.25 23.21 8.59
CA GLU A 68 -18.44 22.76 7.89
C GLU A 68 -18.07 21.56 7.01
N PRO A 69 -18.97 20.58 6.83
CA PRO A 69 -18.69 19.37 6.06
C PRO A 69 -18.43 19.60 4.57
N GLY A 70 -18.91 20.72 4.03
CA GLY A 70 -18.92 20.99 2.60
C GLY A 70 -19.78 20.01 1.82
N LEU A 71 -19.58 19.98 0.50
CA LEU A 71 -20.46 19.24 -0.42
C LEU A 71 -20.27 17.73 -0.31
N ASP A 72 -19.02 17.28 -0.20
CA ASP A 72 -18.67 15.85 -0.22
C ASP A 72 -18.24 15.30 1.15
N GLY A 73 -18.24 16.16 2.18
CA GLY A 73 -17.84 15.77 3.53
C GLY A 73 -16.33 15.83 3.79
N TYR A 74 -15.56 16.49 2.92
CA TYR A 74 -14.11 16.74 3.06
C TYR A 74 -13.78 18.05 3.79
N GLY A 75 -14.78 18.88 4.11
CA GLY A 75 -14.57 20.23 4.61
C GLY A 75 -14.97 21.29 3.59
N ASP A 76 -14.45 22.51 3.73
CA ASP A 76 -14.80 23.64 2.86
C ASP A 76 -14.51 23.38 1.36
N ILE A 77 -14.97 24.30 0.49
CA ILE A 77 -14.83 24.14 -0.97
C ILE A 77 -13.36 24.06 -1.42
N ARG A 78 -12.42 24.68 -0.68
CA ARG A 78 -10.98 24.61 -0.99
C ARG A 78 -10.44 23.21 -0.72
N THR A 79 -10.83 22.63 0.40
CA THR A 79 -10.43 21.28 0.80
C THR A 79 -11.04 20.24 -0.14
N THR A 80 -12.32 20.40 -0.49
CA THR A 80 -13.01 19.54 -1.47
C THR A 80 -12.31 19.60 -2.84
N ALA A 81 -12.02 20.79 -3.34
CA ALA A 81 -11.31 20.97 -4.61
C ALA A 81 -9.91 20.34 -4.60
N LEU A 82 -9.16 20.51 -3.51
CA LEU A 82 -7.84 19.90 -3.36
C LEU A 82 -7.89 18.38 -3.34
N THR A 83 -8.84 17.78 -2.60
CA THR A 83 -9.01 16.32 -2.56
C THR A 83 -9.36 15.76 -3.94
N HIS A 84 -10.29 16.38 -4.67
CA HIS A 84 -10.62 15.94 -6.03
C HIS A 84 -9.44 16.06 -6.99
N ALA A 85 -8.61 17.10 -6.86
CA ALA A 85 -7.38 17.23 -7.65
C ALA A 85 -6.35 16.14 -7.30
N ALA A 86 -6.22 15.79 -6.01
CA ALA A 86 -5.33 14.73 -5.53
C ALA A 86 -5.77 13.32 -5.99
N GLY A 87 -7.02 13.16 -6.44
CA GLY A 87 -7.54 11.90 -6.97
C GLY A 87 -6.97 11.48 -8.33
N PHE A 88 -6.28 12.37 -9.05
CA PHE A 88 -5.65 12.01 -10.33
C PHE A 88 -4.61 10.90 -10.13
N LEU A 89 -4.77 9.74 -10.78
CA LEU A 89 -3.92 8.56 -10.59
C LEU A 89 -3.87 8.00 -9.15
N SER A 90 -4.76 8.43 -8.25
CA SER A 90 -4.85 7.90 -6.89
C SER A 90 -5.17 6.40 -6.93
N PHE A 91 -4.51 5.65 -6.06
CA PHE A 91 -4.51 4.18 -6.05
C PHE A 91 -4.13 3.54 -7.40
N GLY A 92 -3.34 4.25 -8.21
CA GLY A 92 -2.92 3.82 -9.54
C GLY A 92 -4.02 3.83 -10.60
N ASN A 93 -5.22 4.35 -10.31
CA ASN A 93 -6.33 4.31 -11.26
C ASN A 93 -6.16 5.32 -12.39
N PHE A 94 -6.41 4.92 -13.64
CA PHE A 94 -6.53 5.91 -14.70
C PHE A 94 -7.75 6.83 -14.45
N PRO A 95 -7.68 8.11 -14.83
CA PRO A 95 -8.82 9.01 -14.69
C PRO A 95 -10.00 8.50 -15.53
N ALA A 96 -11.21 8.44 -14.93
CA ALA A 96 -12.38 7.92 -15.63
C ALA A 96 -12.68 8.70 -16.93
N ARG A 97 -12.66 10.03 -16.89
CA ARG A 97 -12.82 10.89 -18.08
C ARG A 97 -11.76 11.98 -18.10
N MET A 98 -11.11 12.19 -19.23
CA MET A 98 -10.05 13.18 -19.38
C MET A 98 -10.21 13.95 -20.70
N ASN A 99 -9.98 15.26 -20.67
CA ASN A 99 -9.90 16.07 -21.88
C ASN A 99 -8.58 15.77 -22.60
N LEU A 100 -8.67 15.13 -23.76
CA LEU A 100 -7.53 14.80 -24.62
C LEU A 100 -7.76 15.44 -25.99
N GLY A 101 -7.10 16.57 -26.23
CA GLY A 101 -7.17 17.29 -27.51
C GLY A 101 -8.56 17.83 -27.85
N GLY A 102 -9.37 18.20 -26.85
CA GLY A 102 -10.72 18.73 -27.03
C GLY A 102 -11.84 17.71 -26.85
N ASN A 103 -11.52 16.42 -26.70
CA ASN A 103 -12.50 15.35 -26.49
C ASN A 103 -12.45 14.84 -25.05
N MET A 104 -13.61 14.68 -24.42
CA MET A 104 -13.72 14.02 -23.11
C MET A 104 -13.71 12.49 -23.29
N VAL A 105 -12.52 11.89 -23.24
CA VAL A 105 -12.29 10.46 -23.45
C VAL A 105 -12.52 9.69 -22.15
N ASN A 106 -13.22 8.55 -22.22
CA ASN A 106 -13.24 7.59 -21.12
C ASN A 106 -11.99 6.71 -21.16
N VAL A 107 -10.98 7.03 -20.34
CA VAL A 107 -9.66 6.37 -20.40
C VAL A 107 -9.74 4.94 -19.88
N VAL A 108 -10.51 4.72 -18.81
CA VAL A 108 -10.65 3.40 -18.19
C VAL A 108 -11.33 2.42 -19.16
N ASP A 109 -12.41 2.83 -19.82
CA ASP A 109 -13.09 1.98 -20.81
C ASP A 109 -12.22 1.71 -22.03
N ALA A 110 -11.44 2.70 -22.49
CA ALA A 110 -10.50 2.50 -23.59
C ALA A 110 -9.42 1.45 -23.25
N ILE A 111 -8.86 1.51 -22.04
CA ILE A 111 -7.86 0.55 -21.56
C ILE A 111 -8.46 -0.84 -21.39
N ARG A 112 -9.66 -0.93 -20.80
CA ARG A 112 -10.38 -2.20 -20.66
C ARG A 112 -10.73 -2.81 -22.01
N GLY A 113 -11.16 -1.98 -22.96
CA GLY A 113 -11.41 -2.39 -24.35
C GLY A 113 -10.17 -2.93 -25.06
N ALA A 114 -8.98 -2.49 -24.66
CA ALA A 114 -7.69 -3.02 -25.13
C ALA A 114 -7.18 -4.24 -24.34
N GLY A 115 -7.94 -4.75 -23.36
CA GLY A 115 -7.58 -5.91 -22.54
C GLY A 115 -6.94 -5.59 -21.18
N GLY A 116 -6.86 -4.32 -20.78
CA GLY A 116 -6.36 -3.92 -19.46
C GLY A 116 -7.36 -4.23 -18.35
N TYR A 117 -7.09 -5.25 -17.55
CA TYR A 117 -8.05 -5.87 -16.61
C TYR A 117 -8.67 -4.92 -15.57
N LEU A 118 -7.86 -4.12 -14.85
CA LEU A 118 -8.37 -3.31 -13.74
C LEU A 118 -8.62 -1.83 -14.07
N GLY A 119 -8.19 -1.36 -15.25
CA GLY A 119 -8.21 0.07 -15.55
C GLY A 119 -7.31 0.90 -14.62
N ASN A 120 -6.28 0.27 -14.04
CA ASN A 120 -5.26 0.90 -13.20
C ASN A 120 -3.85 0.47 -13.66
N ILE A 121 -2.82 1.14 -13.16
CA ILE A 121 -1.40 0.87 -13.47
C ILE A 121 -0.77 -0.17 -12.52
N ASP A 122 -1.54 -0.77 -11.62
CA ASP A 122 -0.98 -1.69 -10.63
C ASP A 122 -0.82 -3.09 -11.21
N SER A 123 0.42 -3.41 -11.59
CA SER A 123 0.83 -4.76 -11.99
C SER A 123 1.82 -5.35 -10.99
N TYR A 124 1.65 -6.63 -10.68
CA TYR A 124 2.62 -7.40 -9.92
C TYR A 124 3.96 -7.50 -10.64
N ALA A 125 3.94 -7.75 -11.95
CA ALA A 125 5.13 -7.88 -12.78
C ALA A 125 5.76 -6.53 -13.17
N GLY A 126 5.05 -5.43 -12.91
CA GLY A 126 5.46 -4.08 -13.26
C GLY A 126 5.13 -3.70 -14.71
N PRO A 127 5.39 -2.45 -15.10
CA PRO A 127 4.99 -1.92 -16.41
C PRO A 127 5.83 -2.47 -17.58
N LYS A 128 7.03 -2.99 -17.31
CA LYS A 128 7.96 -3.58 -18.29
C LYS A 128 8.27 -2.66 -19.49
N MET A 129 8.40 -1.35 -19.26
CA MET A 129 8.72 -0.40 -20.33
C MET A 129 10.23 -0.35 -20.63
N VAL A 130 11.05 -0.69 -19.64
CA VAL A 130 12.52 -0.70 -19.78
C VAL A 130 13.01 -2.05 -20.30
N GLN A 131 13.96 -2.05 -21.24
CA GLN A 131 14.61 -3.26 -21.71
C GLN A 131 15.54 -3.85 -20.63
N THR A 132 15.64 -5.17 -20.56
CA THR A 132 16.64 -5.85 -19.73
C THR A 132 18.06 -5.57 -20.26
N PRO A 133 19.11 -5.72 -19.42
CA PRO A 133 20.48 -5.66 -19.90
C PRO A 133 20.75 -6.58 -21.10
N GLU A 134 20.23 -7.81 -21.08
CA GLU A 134 20.39 -8.79 -22.15
C GLU A 134 19.71 -8.34 -23.45
N GLU A 135 18.50 -7.76 -23.37
CA GLU A 135 17.80 -7.17 -24.54
C GLU A 135 18.58 -5.99 -25.14
N MET A 136 19.37 -5.28 -24.34
CA MET A 136 20.26 -4.20 -24.78
C MET A 136 21.65 -4.70 -25.22
N GLY A 137 21.91 -6.00 -25.23
CA GLY A 137 23.20 -6.60 -25.59
C GLY A 137 24.27 -6.51 -24.49
N GLY A 138 23.86 -6.19 -23.27
CA GLY A 138 24.68 -6.18 -22.07
C GLY A 138 24.52 -7.43 -21.21
N THR A 139 24.89 -7.31 -19.93
CA THR A 139 24.75 -8.39 -18.93
C THR A 139 24.10 -7.85 -17.67
N LYS A 140 23.30 -8.70 -17.01
CA LYS A 140 22.72 -8.43 -15.69
C LYS A 140 23.72 -7.84 -14.71
N TYR A 141 23.29 -6.81 -13.97
CA TYR A 141 24.11 -6.17 -12.94
C TYR A 141 24.53 -7.19 -11.87
N GLN A 142 25.80 -7.17 -11.47
CA GLN A 142 26.37 -8.04 -10.43
C GLN A 142 26.90 -7.18 -9.29
N GLY A 143 26.39 -7.40 -8.10
CA GLY A 143 26.88 -6.78 -6.87
C GLY A 143 26.76 -7.74 -5.69
N THR A 144 27.54 -7.48 -4.65
CA THR A 144 27.35 -8.12 -3.33
C THR A 144 25.97 -7.77 -2.77
N PRO A 145 25.38 -8.57 -1.86
CA PRO A 145 24.10 -8.22 -1.25
C PRO A 145 24.07 -6.79 -0.69
N GLU A 146 25.12 -6.36 -0.01
CA GLU A 146 25.23 -5.02 0.55
C GLU A 146 25.27 -3.93 -0.52
N GLU A 147 25.95 -4.17 -1.65
CA GLU A 147 25.92 -3.26 -2.80
C GLU A 147 24.54 -3.22 -3.45
N ASN A 148 23.88 -4.37 -3.60
CA ASN A 148 22.54 -4.47 -4.14
C ASN A 148 21.56 -3.64 -3.33
N LEU A 149 21.56 -3.79 -2.00
CA LEU A 149 20.69 -2.99 -1.13
C LEU A 149 21.01 -1.49 -1.22
N ARG A 150 22.28 -1.09 -1.36
CA ARG A 150 22.66 0.32 -1.58
C ARG A 150 22.16 0.85 -2.93
N THR A 151 22.27 0.05 -3.99
CA THR A 151 21.78 0.40 -5.33
C THR A 151 20.26 0.57 -5.34
N LEU A 152 19.54 -0.39 -4.75
CA LEU A 152 18.08 -0.31 -4.61
C LEU A 152 17.64 0.86 -3.74
N ARG A 153 18.35 1.13 -2.64
CA ARG A 153 18.12 2.31 -1.79
C ARG A 153 18.26 3.60 -2.58
N ALA A 154 19.33 3.73 -3.36
CA ALA A 154 19.54 4.92 -4.18
C ALA A 154 18.41 5.09 -5.22
N GLY A 155 18.02 4.01 -5.89
CA GLY A 155 16.94 4.01 -6.88
C GLY A 155 15.58 4.39 -6.29
N ILE A 156 15.15 3.76 -5.19
CA ILE A 156 13.82 4.06 -4.63
C ILE A 156 13.77 5.48 -4.04
N ARG A 157 14.87 5.96 -3.44
CA ARG A 157 14.95 7.33 -2.92
C ARG A 157 14.91 8.38 -4.01
N TYR A 158 15.51 8.08 -5.16
CA TYR A 158 15.42 8.95 -6.33
C TYR A 158 13.96 9.18 -6.76
N PHE A 159 13.12 8.14 -6.74
CA PHE A 159 11.70 8.28 -7.10
C PHE A 159 10.82 8.85 -5.97
N GLY A 160 11.29 8.84 -4.73
CA GLY A 160 10.59 9.46 -3.59
C GLY A 160 10.24 8.52 -2.44
N GLY A 161 10.72 7.27 -2.46
CA GLY A 161 10.77 6.43 -1.25
C GLY A 161 11.78 6.95 -0.23
N GLU A 162 11.71 6.47 1.01
CA GLU A 162 12.48 7.04 2.11
C GLU A 162 13.45 6.03 2.72
N ASP A 163 12.96 5.19 3.62
CA ASP A 163 13.75 4.15 4.27
C ASP A 163 13.54 2.81 3.60
N VAL A 164 14.55 1.94 3.70
CA VAL A 164 14.52 0.61 3.09
C VAL A 164 14.99 -0.46 4.06
N GLY A 165 14.42 -1.64 3.90
CA GLY A 165 14.82 -2.85 4.60
C GLY A 165 14.84 -4.01 3.62
N ALA A 166 15.39 -5.13 4.04
CA ALA A 166 15.32 -6.36 3.27
C ALA A 166 15.18 -7.58 4.18
N LEU A 167 14.58 -8.64 3.67
CA LEU A 167 14.44 -9.92 4.35
C LEU A 167 14.64 -11.04 3.32
N GLU A 168 14.86 -12.27 3.77
CA GLU A 168 14.77 -13.47 2.92
C GLU A 168 13.41 -14.11 3.16
N LEU A 169 12.68 -14.45 2.09
CA LEU A 169 11.36 -15.08 2.14
C LEU A 169 11.49 -16.57 2.50
N ASP A 170 11.63 -16.85 3.78
CA ASP A 170 11.56 -18.21 4.33
C ASP A 170 10.10 -18.72 4.42
N ASP A 171 9.93 -19.97 4.87
CA ASP A 171 8.61 -20.59 5.03
C ASP A 171 7.71 -19.86 6.01
N ASN A 172 8.28 -19.13 6.98
CA ASN A 172 7.51 -18.38 7.96
C ASN A 172 7.00 -17.07 7.37
N LEU A 173 7.87 -16.29 6.73
CA LEU A 173 7.51 -15.05 6.05
C LEU A 173 6.59 -15.29 4.85
N ARG A 174 6.69 -16.45 4.19
CA ARG A 174 5.75 -16.87 3.13
C ARG A 174 4.32 -17.02 3.62
N LYS A 175 4.08 -17.38 4.89
CA LYS A 175 2.73 -17.44 5.48
C LYS A 175 2.03 -16.07 5.55
N LEU A 176 2.80 -14.97 5.48
CA LEU A 176 2.28 -13.61 5.49
C LEU A 176 1.89 -13.09 4.09
N VAL A 177 2.14 -13.85 3.03
CA VAL A 177 1.62 -13.55 1.68
C VAL A 177 0.19 -14.05 1.62
N PHE A 178 -0.76 -13.25 1.15
CA PHE A 178 -2.15 -13.69 1.00
C PHE A 178 -2.27 -14.83 -0.02
N SER A 179 -3.24 -15.74 0.16
CA SER A 179 -3.58 -16.76 -0.84
C SER A 179 -4.29 -16.18 -2.05
N THR A 180 -5.07 -15.12 -1.82
CA THR A 180 -5.83 -14.38 -2.82
C THR A 180 -5.72 -12.90 -2.50
N ASP A 181 -5.43 -12.06 -3.48
CA ASP A 181 -5.24 -10.62 -3.30
C ASP A 181 -6.56 -9.84 -3.16
N LEU A 182 -6.45 -8.52 -3.02
CA LEU A 182 -7.60 -7.63 -2.84
C LEU A 182 -8.53 -7.54 -4.07
N TYR A 183 -8.07 -8.00 -5.24
CA TYR A 183 -8.82 -8.05 -6.50
C TYR A 183 -9.26 -9.48 -6.84
N SER A 184 -9.24 -10.40 -5.87
CA SER A 184 -9.60 -11.81 -6.04
C SER A 184 -8.65 -12.59 -6.96
N LYS A 185 -7.40 -12.15 -7.15
CA LYS A 185 -6.38 -12.93 -7.86
C LYS A 185 -5.76 -13.97 -6.93
N ASN A 186 -5.73 -15.22 -7.34
CA ASN A 186 -4.99 -16.26 -6.62
C ASN A 186 -3.49 -15.99 -6.71
N ILE A 187 -2.78 -16.02 -5.58
CA ILE A 187 -1.34 -15.85 -5.54
C ILE A 187 -0.71 -17.23 -5.33
N GLU A 188 0.16 -17.66 -6.23
CA GLU A 188 0.84 -18.95 -6.17
C GLU A 188 2.36 -18.78 -6.31
N PHE A 189 3.10 -19.79 -5.84
CA PHE A 189 4.55 -19.86 -5.99
C PHE A 189 4.90 -21.07 -6.86
N SER A 190 5.75 -20.89 -7.86
CA SER A 190 6.14 -21.96 -8.78
C SER A 190 7.54 -21.74 -9.34
N ASP A 191 8.12 -22.78 -9.95
CA ASP A 191 9.41 -22.72 -10.63
C ASP A 191 9.23 -22.18 -12.06
N VAL A 192 8.89 -20.89 -12.15
CA VAL A 192 8.77 -20.13 -13.40
C VAL A 192 9.88 -19.09 -13.50
N GLU A 193 10.26 -18.72 -14.71
CA GLU A 193 11.39 -17.79 -14.93
C GLU A 193 11.02 -16.33 -14.57
N GLU A 194 9.80 -15.91 -14.91
CA GLU A 194 9.28 -14.59 -14.59
C GLU A 194 7.92 -14.67 -13.90
N CYS A 195 7.53 -13.59 -13.22
CA CYS A 195 6.17 -13.41 -12.72
C CYS A 195 5.14 -13.55 -13.84
N ILE A 196 4.16 -14.43 -13.65
CA ILE A 196 3.02 -14.59 -14.56
C ILE A 196 1.80 -13.96 -13.90
N GLU A 197 1.28 -12.89 -14.50
CA GLU A 197 0.09 -12.20 -14.02
C GLU A 197 -1.04 -12.31 -15.04
N THR A 198 -2.20 -12.76 -14.58
CA THR A 198 -3.45 -12.81 -15.34
C THR A 198 -4.54 -12.03 -14.59
N PRO A 199 -5.75 -11.88 -15.16
CA PRO A 199 -6.91 -11.37 -14.46
C PRO A 199 -7.23 -12.07 -13.13
N THR A 200 -6.95 -13.36 -13.00
CA THR A 200 -7.40 -14.17 -11.85
C THR A 200 -6.27 -14.83 -11.07
N GLN A 201 -5.02 -14.69 -11.51
CA GLN A 201 -3.88 -15.35 -10.90
C GLN A 201 -2.59 -14.53 -11.01
N VAL A 202 -1.75 -14.64 -9.99
CA VAL A 202 -0.37 -14.18 -9.96
C VAL A 202 0.50 -15.36 -9.56
N THR A 203 1.43 -15.76 -10.42
CA THR A 203 2.42 -16.81 -10.13
C THR A 203 3.78 -16.17 -9.91
N ILE A 204 4.27 -16.28 -8.68
CA ILE A 204 5.54 -15.71 -8.22
C ILE A 204 6.64 -16.79 -8.38
N PRO A 205 7.75 -16.50 -9.07
CA PRO A 205 8.91 -17.39 -9.14
C PRO A 205 9.45 -17.76 -7.76
N ASN A 206 9.73 -19.03 -7.49
CA ASN A 206 10.39 -19.46 -6.26
C ASN A 206 11.79 -18.84 -6.08
N LYS A 207 12.47 -18.47 -7.18
CA LYS A 207 13.76 -17.77 -7.13
C LYS A 207 13.65 -16.34 -6.59
N CYS A 208 12.46 -15.73 -6.61
CA CYS A 208 12.21 -14.40 -6.05
C CYS A 208 12.06 -14.47 -4.53
N LYS A 209 13.14 -14.92 -3.86
CA LYS A 209 13.17 -15.26 -2.44
C LYS A 209 13.70 -14.14 -1.54
N TYR A 210 13.95 -12.95 -2.07
CA TYR A 210 14.31 -11.79 -1.26
C TYR A 210 13.15 -10.81 -1.22
N ILE A 211 12.93 -10.20 -0.07
CA ILE A 211 11.93 -9.15 0.14
C ILE A 211 12.69 -7.83 0.19
N PHE A 212 12.39 -6.89 -0.70
CA PHE A 212 12.84 -5.49 -0.60
C PHE A 212 11.70 -4.64 -0.07
N LEU A 213 11.91 -3.99 1.08
CA LEU A 213 10.93 -3.17 1.77
C LEU A 213 11.27 -1.70 1.61
N TRP A 214 10.25 -0.85 1.52
CA TRP A 214 10.45 0.60 1.48
C TRP A 214 9.33 1.37 2.18
N THR A 215 9.64 2.58 2.62
CA THR A 215 8.67 3.50 3.23
C THR A 215 8.42 4.74 2.39
N MET A 216 7.24 5.34 2.59
CA MET A 216 6.95 6.70 2.13
C MET A 216 5.92 7.36 3.05
N ARG A 217 6.19 8.61 3.43
CA ARG A 217 5.29 9.44 4.23
C ARG A 217 4.12 10.03 3.46
N GLN A 218 3.02 10.16 4.20
CA GLN A 218 1.90 11.03 3.88
C GLN A 218 2.26 12.52 4.11
N PRO A 219 1.69 13.48 3.36
CA PRO A 219 1.81 14.90 3.67
C PRO A 219 1.38 15.23 5.10
N TYR A 220 2.36 15.60 5.93
CA TYR A 220 2.20 15.71 7.38
C TYR A 220 1.15 16.74 7.83
N GLU A 221 1.23 17.97 7.32
CA GLU A 221 0.36 19.07 7.77
C GLU A 221 -1.12 18.80 7.52
N LEU A 222 -1.43 18.18 6.38
CA LEU A 222 -2.81 17.87 6.03
C LEU A 222 -3.33 16.65 6.80
N SER A 223 -2.49 15.65 7.08
CA SER A 223 -2.86 14.53 7.96
C SER A 223 -3.27 15.00 9.36
N ARG A 224 -2.61 16.02 9.91
CA ARG A 224 -2.91 16.57 11.25
C ARG A 224 -4.23 17.34 11.33
N ARG A 225 -4.75 17.78 10.19
CA ARG A 225 -5.97 18.60 10.08
C ARG A 225 -7.06 17.88 9.30
N GLN A 226 -6.92 16.57 9.14
CA GLN A 226 -7.90 15.77 8.43
C GLN A 226 -9.19 15.74 9.24
N SER A 227 -10.23 16.37 8.69
CA SER A 227 -11.52 16.56 9.33
C SER A 227 -12.60 16.32 8.29
N GLY A 228 -13.43 15.29 8.49
CA GLY A 228 -14.45 14.91 7.53
C GLY A 228 -14.84 13.45 7.63
N ARG A 229 -15.71 13.02 6.71
CA ARG A 229 -16.21 11.63 6.68
C ARG A 229 -15.30 10.66 5.91
N PHE A 230 -14.27 11.18 5.27
CA PHE A 230 -13.32 10.45 4.43
C PHE A 230 -11.88 10.80 4.78
N GLU A 231 -10.96 9.96 4.32
CA GLU A 231 -9.57 10.38 4.20
C GLU A 231 -9.44 11.51 3.18
N GLY A 232 -8.58 12.51 3.44
CA GLY A 232 -8.50 13.70 2.59
C GLY A 232 -7.40 13.61 1.52
N ALA A 233 -7.15 14.75 0.86
CA ALA A 233 -6.13 14.87 -0.21
C ALA A 233 -4.74 14.32 0.15
N ALA A 234 -4.37 14.30 1.44
CA ALA A 234 -3.11 13.76 1.91
C ALA A 234 -2.96 12.27 1.59
N THR A 235 -4.03 11.50 1.77
CA THR A 235 -4.07 10.09 1.45
C THR A 235 -4.04 9.87 -0.05
N ASP A 236 -4.89 10.58 -0.80
CA ASP A 236 -5.02 10.38 -2.25
C ASP A 236 -3.71 10.64 -2.98
N THR A 237 -3.06 11.78 -2.71
CA THR A 237 -1.76 12.08 -3.32
C THR A 237 -0.66 11.10 -2.87
N SER A 238 -0.78 10.52 -1.68
CA SER A 238 0.18 9.51 -1.23
C SER A 238 0.09 8.26 -2.08
N TYR A 239 -1.12 7.78 -2.38
CA TYR A 239 -1.24 6.62 -3.25
C TYR A 239 -0.90 6.94 -4.70
N GLU A 240 -1.28 8.10 -5.25
CA GLU A 240 -0.78 8.52 -6.56
C GLU A 240 0.75 8.42 -6.65
N ARG A 241 1.46 9.05 -5.71
CA ARG A 241 2.93 8.99 -5.64
C ARG A 241 3.45 7.56 -5.44
N ALA A 242 2.85 6.77 -4.54
CA ALA A 242 3.33 5.45 -4.22
C ALA A 242 3.26 4.47 -5.41
N PHE A 243 2.14 4.52 -6.16
CA PHE A 243 1.97 3.69 -7.35
C PHE A 243 2.91 4.13 -8.47
N ASN A 244 3.14 5.43 -8.65
CA ASN A 244 4.11 5.95 -9.61
C ASN A 244 5.56 5.55 -9.25
N ILE A 245 5.96 5.72 -7.97
CA ILE A 245 7.26 5.27 -7.46
C ILE A 245 7.46 3.78 -7.71
N LYS A 246 6.44 2.97 -7.38
CA LYS A 246 6.46 1.52 -7.59
C LYS A 246 6.70 1.18 -9.07
N ALA A 247 5.91 1.75 -9.98
CA ALA A 247 6.03 1.47 -11.40
C ALA A 247 7.44 1.80 -11.93
N HIS A 248 7.95 2.98 -11.58
CA HIS A 248 9.32 3.38 -11.93
C HIS A 248 10.39 2.46 -11.34
N PHE A 249 10.23 2.05 -10.08
CA PHE A 249 11.20 1.22 -9.40
C PHE A 249 11.25 -0.21 -9.96
N GLN A 250 10.09 -0.76 -10.37
CA GLN A 250 10.02 -2.04 -11.05
C GLN A 250 10.79 -2.02 -12.38
N ASP A 251 10.64 -0.94 -13.17
CA ASP A 251 11.39 -0.76 -14.41
C ASP A 251 12.87 -0.48 -14.20
N PHE A 252 13.23 0.26 -13.15
CA PHE A 252 14.63 0.44 -12.75
C PHE A 252 15.30 -0.90 -12.45
N ALA A 253 14.67 -1.76 -11.65
CA ALA A 253 15.19 -3.09 -11.35
C ALA A 253 15.22 -3.99 -12.59
N ARG A 254 14.22 -3.89 -13.48
CA ARG A 254 14.23 -4.58 -14.78
C ARG A 254 15.44 -4.17 -15.62
N GLY A 255 15.78 -2.88 -15.66
CA GLY A 255 16.98 -2.38 -16.31
C GLY A 255 18.30 -2.83 -15.65
N LEU A 256 18.27 -3.37 -14.43
CA LEU A 256 19.39 -4.05 -13.79
C LEU A 256 19.41 -5.56 -14.06
N GLY A 257 18.35 -6.11 -14.69
CA GLY A 257 18.16 -7.54 -14.96
C GLY A 257 17.49 -8.31 -13.81
N TYR A 258 16.82 -7.62 -12.89
CA TYR A 258 16.13 -8.24 -11.74
C TYR A 258 14.63 -7.97 -11.77
N GLN A 259 13.87 -8.87 -11.15
CA GLN A 259 12.42 -8.71 -11.00
C GLN A 259 12.10 -7.99 -9.67
N MET A 260 11.09 -7.14 -9.67
CA MET A 260 10.50 -6.57 -8.46
C MET A 260 9.00 -6.83 -8.49
N ILE A 261 8.60 -7.90 -7.82
CA ILE A 261 7.24 -8.43 -7.86
C ILE A 261 6.45 -7.91 -6.67
N GLY A 262 5.38 -7.20 -6.93
CA GLY A 262 4.51 -6.72 -5.87
C GLY A 262 3.39 -5.85 -6.40
N ALA A 263 2.35 -5.69 -5.60
CA ALA A 263 1.22 -4.81 -5.86
C ALA A 263 1.10 -3.76 -4.76
N GLY A 264 0.40 -2.67 -5.07
CA GLY A 264 0.12 -1.61 -4.10
C GLY A 264 -0.95 -2.01 -3.08
N SER A 265 -1.32 -1.06 -2.24
CA SER A 265 -2.48 -1.15 -1.32
C SER A 265 -2.54 -2.40 -0.45
N SER A 266 -1.38 -2.98 -0.09
CA SER A 266 -1.32 -4.24 0.69
C SER A 266 -1.97 -5.43 0.00
N ALA A 267 -2.04 -5.46 -1.34
CA ALA A 267 -2.70 -6.56 -2.06
C ALA A 267 -2.01 -7.91 -1.84
N MET A 268 -0.68 -7.91 -1.69
CA MET A 268 0.12 -9.14 -1.58
C MET A 268 0.31 -9.63 -0.13
N THR A 269 0.37 -8.72 0.84
CA THR A 269 0.72 -9.02 2.23
C THR A 269 0.16 -7.94 3.17
N PRO A 270 -0.14 -8.24 4.44
CA PRO A 270 -0.39 -7.20 5.44
C PRO A 270 0.84 -6.27 5.54
N ALA A 271 0.75 -5.06 4.99
CA ALA A 271 1.93 -4.20 4.75
C ALA A 271 2.79 -3.95 6.01
N GLY A 272 2.18 -3.90 7.19
CA GLY A 272 2.92 -3.70 8.44
C GLY A 272 3.74 -4.90 8.91
N ALA A 273 3.40 -6.12 8.48
CA ALA A 273 4.02 -7.34 9.02
C ALA A 273 5.50 -7.45 8.65
N TRP A 274 5.81 -7.47 7.34
CA TRP A 274 7.20 -7.49 6.90
C TRP A 274 7.95 -6.21 7.23
N ALA A 275 7.30 -5.05 7.24
CA ALA A 275 7.93 -3.78 7.60
C ALA A 275 8.45 -3.78 9.05
N THR A 276 7.66 -4.34 9.99
CA THR A 276 8.09 -4.51 11.38
C THR A 276 9.30 -5.44 11.46
N LEU A 277 9.23 -6.60 10.80
CA LEU A 277 10.28 -7.61 10.83
C LEU A 277 11.56 -7.15 10.12
N GLY A 278 11.42 -6.32 9.07
CA GLY A 278 12.52 -5.71 8.33
C GLY A 278 13.10 -4.45 8.97
N GLY A 279 12.61 -4.05 10.15
CA GLY A 279 13.17 -2.93 10.91
C GLY A 279 12.80 -1.53 10.37
N LEU A 280 11.69 -1.40 9.64
CA LEU A 280 11.19 -0.11 9.16
C LEU A 280 10.34 0.65 10.19
N GLY A 281 10.05 0.03 11.33
CA GLY A 281 9.28 0.64 12.40
C GLY A 281 8.80 -0.40 13.40
N GLU A 282 8.08 0.06 14.42
CA GLU A 282 7.40 -0.80 15.39
C GLU A 282 5.88 -0.70 15.22
N LEU A 283 5.16 -1.80 15.47
CA LEU A 283 3.70 -1.78 15.50
C LEU A 283 3.21 -0.93 16.68
N THR A 284 2.14 -0.17 16.45
CA THR A 284 1.48 0.69 17.46
C THR A 284 0.17 0.10 17.96
N ARG A 285 -0.37 0.68 19.04
CA ARG A 285 -1.74 0.43 19.52
C ARG A 285 -2.80 0.61 18.44
N ALA A 286 -2.62 1.57 17.53
CA ALA A 286 -3.51 1.82 16.40
C ALA A 286 -3.27 0.88 15.20
N SER A 287 -2.44 -0.17 15.36
CA SER A 287 -2.07 -1.14 14.33
C SER A 287 -1.33 -0.57 13.11
N TYR A 288 -0.83 0.67 13.20
CA TYR A 288 0.06 1.26 12.21
C TYR A 288 1.52 1.03 12.57
N ILE A 289 2.38 1.11 11.57
CA ILE A 289 3.84 1.14 11.75
C ILE A 289 4.26 2.54 12.16
N SER A 290 4.89 2.65 13.32
CA SER A 290 5.52 3.86 13.81
C SER A 290 6.99 3.86 13.43
N HIS A 291 7.37 4.86 12.64
CA HIS A 291 8.76 5.10 12.28
C HIS A 291 9.44 5.97 13.34
N PRO A 292 10.69 5.70 13.75
CA PRO A 292 11.36 6.45 14.83
C PRO A 292 11.46 7.96 14.59
N LEU A 293 11.55 8.40 13.33
CA LEU A 293 11.62 9.83 12.98
C LEU A 293 10.26 10.46 12.65
N TYR A 294 9.29 9.66 12.23
CA TYR A 294 8.08 10.18 11.57
C TYR A 294 6.78 9.72 12.25
N GLY A 295 6.88 8.90 13.28
CA GLY A 295 5.72 8.28 13.93
C GLY A 295 4.88 7.50 12.91
N ILE A 296 3.56 7.57 13.09
CA ILE A 296 2.58 6.86 12.26
C ILE A 296 2.23 7.57 10.95
N THR A 297 2.97 8.61 10.54
CA THR A 297 2.69 9.32 9.28
C THR A 297 3.29 8.64 8.05
N VAL A 298 4.00 7.53 8.25
CA VAL A 298 4.41 6.64 7.17
C VAL A 298 3.16 5.97 6.61
N ARG A 299 2.82 6.27 5.35
CA ARG A 299 1.64 5.70 4.68
C ARG A 299 1.96 4.38 4.00
N VAL A 300 3.10 4.34 3.36
CA VAL A 300 3.57 3.20 2.58
C VAL A 300 4.59 2.46 3.41
N THR A 301 4.37 1.17 3.61
CA THR A 301 5.36 0.21 4.10
C THR A 301 5.31 -1.02 3.18
N TRP A 302 5.50 -0.79 1.89
CA TRP A 302 5.31 -1.81 0.86
C TRP A 302 6.56 -2.64 0.63
N ALA A 303 6.36 -3.74 -0.08
CA ALA A 303 7.39 -4.73 -0.34
C ALA A 303 7.35 -5.19 -1.79
N PHE A 304 8.53 -5.54 -2.30
CA PHE A 304 8.69 -6.31 -3.53
C PHE A 304 9.35 -7.64 -3.19
N LEU A 305 8.96 -8.71 -3.88
CA LEU A 305 9.70 -9.95 -3.96
C LEU A 305 10.66 -9.88 -5.16
N THR A 306 11.91 -10.28 -4.96
CA THR A 306 12.96 -10.15 -5.97
C THR A 306 13.90 -11.34 -5.97
N ASP A 307 14.47 -11.62 -7.13
CA ASP A 307 15.57 -12.56 -7.34
C ASP A 307 16.94 -11.90 -7.11
N MET A 308 16.98 -10.59 -6.78
CA MET A 308 18.20 -9.88 -6.41
C MET A 308 18.66 -10.28 -5.01
N PRO A 309 19.90 -10.77 -4.82
CA PRO A 309 20.41 -11.08 -3.49
C PRO A 309 20.45 -9.83 -2.61
N LEU A 310 19.84 -9.91 -1.42
CA LEU A 310 19.79 -8.82 -0.45
C LEU A 310 20.16 -9.30 0.96
N PRO A 311 20.82 -8.46 1.77
CA PRO A 311 21.19 -8.81 3.13
C PRO A 311 19.98 -8.62 4.05
N PRO A 312 19.72 -9.53 4.99
CA PRO A 312 18.59 -9.39 5.89
C PRO A 312 18.82 -8.21 6.84
N SER A 313 17.82 -7.34 6.90
CA SER A 313 17.66 -6.34 7.94
C SER A 313 17.13 -7.00 9.22
N ARG A 314 17.15 -6.26 10.33
CA ARG A 314 16.69 -6.76 11.63
C ARG A 314 15.65 -5.83 12.25
N PRO A 315 14.66 -6.38 12.98
CA PRO A 315 13.74 -5.60 13.78
C PRO A 315 14.44 -4.54 14.65
N ILE A 316 13.72 -3.47 14.92
CA ILE A 316 14.14 -2.38 15.79
C ILE A 316 13.30 -2.37 17.06
N ASP A 317 13.88 -1.83 18.14
CA ASP A 317 13.19 -1.49 19.38
C ASP A 317 13.65 -0.09 19.76
N PHE A 318 12.75 0.87 19.62
CA PHE A 318 12.89 2.25 20.07
C PHE A 318 11.90 2.57 21.20
N GLY A 319 11.32 1.54 21.82
CA GLY A 319 10.41 1.67 22.96
C GLY A 319 8.96 2.01 22.60
N ASN A 320 8.56 1.92 21.32
CA ASN A 320 7.22 2.30 20.89
C ASN A 320 6.13 1.43 21.53
N ARG A 321 6.37 0.11 21.64
CA ARG A 321 5.44 -0.80 22.33
C ARG A 321 5.20 -0.40 23.78
N LYS A 322 6.27 -0.10 24.54
CA LYS A 322 6.20 0.32 25.95
C LYS A 322 5.52 1.68 26.10
N PHE A 323 5.80 2.60 25.19
CA PHE A 323 5.11 3.88 25.14
C PHE A 323 3.60 3.70 24.92
N CYS A 324 3.21 2.81 23.99
CA CYS A 324 1.80 2.52 23.73
C CYS A 324 1.06 1.96 24.95
N GLU A 325 1.72 1.23 25.86
CA GLU A 325 1.11 0.65 27.08
C GLU A 325 0.53 1.70 28.03
N THR A 326 1.10 2.90 28.05
CA THR A 326 0.72 3.96 28.99
C THR A 326 0.07 5.17 28.33
N CYS A 327 0.22 5.33 27.00
CA CYS A 327 -0.25 6.51 26.28
C CYS A 327 -1.77 6.53 26.04
N GLY A 328 -2.33 5.61 25.26
CA GLY A 328 -3.78 5.52 25.02
C GLY A 328 -4.43 6.63 24.17
N ILE A 329 -3.72 7.71 23.81
CA ILE A 329 -4.30 8.89 23.13
C ILE A 329 -5.07 8.53 21.85
N CYS A 330 -4.59 7.57 21.05
CA CYS A 330 -5.31 7.15 19.84
C CYS A 330 -6.65 6.44 20.16
N ALA A 331 -6.73 5.69 21.25
CA ALA A 331 -7.96 5.06 21.71
C ALA A 331 -8.96 6.10 22.21
N GLU A 332 -8.48 7.09 22.99
CA GLU A 332 -9.30 8.20 23.48
C GLU A 332 -9.82 9.11 22.34
N ALA A 333 -8.99 9.35 21.33
CA ALA A 333 -9.34 10.23 20.21
C ALA A 333 -10.28 9.57 19.20
N CYS A 334 -10.35 8.23 19.14
CA CYS A 334 -11.10 7.50 18.12
C CYS A 334 -12.61 7.74 18.28
N PRO A 335 -13.28 8.41 17.32
CA PRO A 335 -14.70 8.73 17.45
C PRO A 335 -15.61 7.50 17.42
N PHE A 336 -15.09 6.36 16.94
CA PHE A 336 -15.81 5.09 16.87
C PHE A 336 -15.47 4.12 18.00
N GLY A 337 -14.52 4.45 18.89
CA GLY A 337 -14.05 3.51 19.92
C GLY A 337 -13.44 2.23 19.34
N ALA A 338 -12.87 2.29 18.12
CA ALA A 338 -12.38 1.11 17.39
C ALA A 338 -11.00 0.62 17.85
N ILE A 339 -10.32 1.38 18.70
CA ILE A 339 -8.96 1.09 19.18
C ILE A 339 -9.06 0.77 20.67
N ASN A 340 -8.48 -0.37 21.07
CA ASN A 340 -8.49 -0.78 22.47
C ASN A 340 -7.63 0.15 23.36
N PRO A 341 -8.13 0.56 24.54
CA PRO A 341 -7.43 1.40 25.51
C PRO A 341 -6.06 0.89 25.94
#